data_AF-A0A1M7KM37-F1
#
_entry.id   AF-A0A1M7KM37-F1
#
_cell.length_a   1.000
_cell.length_b   1.000
_cell.length_c   1.000
_cell.angle_alpha   90.00
_cell.angle_beta   90.00
_cell.angle_gamma   90.00
#
_symmetry.space_group_name_H-M   'P 1'
#
loop_
_entity.id
_entity.type
_entity.pdbx_description
1 polymer ?
#
loop_
_entity_poly.entity_id
_entity_poly.type
_entity_poly.pdbx_seq_one_letter_code
_entity_poly.pdbx_strand_id
1 'polypeptide(L)'
;MKVSRGLVIDAPWIGHILEGRKDWEMRSQPTSHRGWFGLIRKGSGQVVGLANLLDCGKSLSTSEMIETQEHHRIPEAMIRNGDVSKWVIPWKLEDVRRLEQPIPYEHKSGAVTWVLFSDEVAVRLANALEGFPHIPEINAAQATRQIANELVTSTSDRAAVEVQPYPRKPKVPSGSLTEVPGRVLGRTTVTGGNLRNDHFYIREFLDRFPADTIGGSNKSAAAPREITIDWGGPSLVMTDIDRTKGMFRKRGWVGKFFEASAASEGDAIVVTSRAPYRVHVRIERRPKSTASELRNKAS
;
A
#
# COMPACT_ATOMS: atom_id res chain seq x y z
N MET A 1 12.50 -11.02 23.78
CA MET A 1 12.46 -9.71 23.05
C MET A 1 11.06 -9.47 22.46
N LYS A 2 10.53 -8.23 22.30
CA LYS A 2 9.14 -8.02 21.79
C LYS A 2 9.07 -7.67 20.31
N VAL A 3 8.55 -8.59 19.48
CA VAL A 3 8.21 -8.34 18.06
C VAL A 3 6.75 -7.89 17.96
N SER A 4 6.52 -6.57 17.99
CA SER A 4 5.17 -6.00 18.06
C SER A 4 4.58 -5.55 16.72
N ARG A 5 5.40 -5.53 15.66
CA ARG A 5 4.99 -5.01 14.37
C ARG A 5 5.62 -5.76 13.21
N GLY A 6 5.00 -5.65 12.05
CA GLY A 6 5.51 -6.19 10.80
C GLY A 6 5.39 -5.24 9.64
N LEU A 7 6.19 -5.50 8.61
CA LEU A 7 6.29 -4.71 7.40
C LEU A 7 5.79 -5.54 6.21
N VAL A 8 4.84 -5.00 5.46
CA VAL A 8 4.37 -5.62 4.22
C VAL A 8 5.34 -5.27 3.10
N ILE A 9 5.83 -6.29 2.40
CA ILE A 9 6.80 -6.16 1.31
C ILE A 9 6.29 -6.97 0.11
N ASP A 10 6.35 -6.37 -1.08
CA ASP A 10 5.90 -6.98 -2.33
C ASP A 10 6.93 -7.96 -2.89
N ALA A 11 6.49 -8.84 -3.79
CA ALA A 11 7.40 -9.59 -4.62
C ALA A 11 7.98 -8.67 -5.73
N PRO A 12 9.24 -8.90 -6.18
CA PRO A 12 10.17 -9.95 -5.75
C PRO A 12 10.97 -9.61 -4.47
N TRP A 13 10.89 -8.37 -3.99
CA TRP A 13 11.76 -7.80 -2.95
C TRP A 13 11.80 -8.58 -1.64
N ILE A 14 10.64 -9.04 -1.16
CA ILE A 14 10.55 -9.90 0.03
C ILE A 14 11.34 -11.20 -0.11
N GLY A 15 11.39 -11.76 -1.33
CA GLY A 15 12.16 -12.97 -1.62
C GLY A 15 13.65 -12.72 -1.44
N HIS A 16 14.15 -11.63 -2.03
CA HIS A 16 15.56 -11.26 -1.90
C HIS A 16 16.00 -11.04 -0.46
N ILE A 17 15.13 -10.48 0.39
CA ILE A 17 15.41 -10.34 1.84
C ILE A 17 15.50 -11.72 2.49
N LEU A 18 14.48 -12.57 2.31
CA LEU A 18 14.42 -13.90 2.92
C LEU A 18 15.51 -14.87 2.43
N GLU A 19 16.08 -14.61 1.25
CA GLU A 19 17.19 -15.36 0.66
C GLU A 19 18.56 -14.77 1.01
N GLY A 20 18.61 -13.70 1.81
CA GLY A 20 19.86 -13.02 2.21
C GLY A 20 20.55 -12.26 1.08
N ARG A 21 19.88 -12.02 -0.05
CA ARG A 21 20.44 -11.25 -1.18
C ARG A 21 20.28 -9.74 -1.01
N LYS A 22 19.32 -9.30 -0.21
CA LYS A 22 18.94 -7.88 -0.03
C LYS A 22 18.87 -7.56 1.46
N ASP A 23 19.65 -6.58 1.88
CA ASP A 23 19.73 -6.09 3.26
C ASP A 23 19.14 -4.68 3.41
N TRP A 24 18.84 -3.96 2.32
CA TRP A 24 18.17 -2.66 2.38
C TRP A 24 16.74 -2.72 1.87
N GLU A 25 15.74 -2.40 2.68
CA GLU A 25 14.37 -2.16 2.20
C GLU A 25 14.18 -0.68 1.83
N MET A 26 13.94 -0.41 0.55
CA MET A 26 13.80 0.95 0.05
C MET A 26 12.39 1.50 0.31
N ARG A 27 12.32 2.68 0.92
CA ARG A 27 11.07 3.34 1.31
C ARG A 27 11.04 4.78 0.83
N SER A 28 9.82 5.32 0.76
CA SER A 28 9.61 6.72 0.39
C SER A 28 9.67 7.68 1.58
N GLN A 29 9.72 7.14 2.80
CA GLN A 29 9.72 7.90 4.05
C GLN A 29 10.70 7.25 5.04
N PRO A 30 11.36 8.04 5.89
CA PRO A 30 12.24 7.51 6.93
C PRO A 30 11.43 6.80 8.03
N THR A 31 12.12 6.07 8.90
CA THR A 31 11.52 5.49 10.10
C THR A 31 12.40 5.65 11.33
N SER A 32 11.74 5.94 12.47
CA SER A 32 12.35 5.94 13.79
C SER A 32 12.36 4.56 14.45
N HIS A 33 11.70 3.55 13.86
CA HIS A 33 11.71 2.21 14.41
C HIS A 33 13.12 1.61 14.35
N ARG A 34 13.50 0.86 15.38
CA ARG A 34 14.70 0.03 15.48
C ARG A 34 14.34 -1.25 16.23
N GLY A 35 15.06 -2.33 15.94
CA GLY A 35 14.80 -3.64 16.54
C GLY A 35 14.04 -4.59 15.63
N TRP A 36 13.66 -5.73 16.21
CA TRP A 36 13.00 -6.83 15.52
C TRP A 36 11.58 -6.52 15.03
N PHE A 37 11.31 -6.91 13.79
CA PHE A 37 9.99 -6.82 13.18
C PHE A 37 9.67 -8.04 12.30
N GLY A 38 8.38 -8.26 12.06
CA GLY A 38 7.89 -9.33 11.19
C GLY A 38 7.96 -8.96 9.71
N LEU A 39 8.46 -9.87 8.88
CA LEU A 39 8.43 -9.78 7.44
C LEU A 39 7.12 -10.39 6.91
N ILE A 40 6.32 -9.60 6.20
CA ILE A 40 5.03 -10.02 5.66
C ILE A 40 5.08 -9.95 4.14
N ARG A 41 4.87 -11.08 3.46
CA ARG A 41 4.66 -11.09 2.02
C ARG A 41 3.31 -10.46 1.71
N LYS A 42 3.29 -9.49 0.78
CA LYS A 42 2.04 -8.84 0.36
C LYS A 42 1.01 -9.88 -0.08
N GLY A 43 -0.19 -9.81 0.49
CA GLY A 43 -1.30 -10.71 0.19
C GLY A 43 -1.28 -12.06 0.91
N SER A 44 -0.22 -12.41 1.66
CA SER A 44 -0.18 -13.72 2.35
C SER A 44 -1.07 -13.79 3.60
N GLY A 45 -1.31 -12.66 4.27
CA GLY A 45 -1.95 -12.64 5.60
C GLY A 45 -1.11 -13.31 6.70
N GLN A 46 0.18 -13.57 6.43
CA GLN A 46 1.07 -14.31 7.31
C GLN A 46 2.42 -13.61 7.42
N VAL A 47 2.98 -13.62 8.62
CA VAL A 47 4.38 -13.31 8.88
C VAL A 47 5.20 -14.52 8.43
N VAL A 48 6.13 -14.30 7.50
CA VAL A 48 6.93 -15.35 6.84
C VAL A 48 8.39 -15.34 7.29
N GLY A 49 8.79 -14.32 8.04
CA GLY A 49 10.14 -14.15 8.54
C GLY A 49 10.22 -13.05 9.60
N LEU A 50 11.40 -12.87 10.14
CA LEU A 50 11.80 -11.83 11.07
C LEU A 50 13.03 -11.14 10.50
N ALA A 51 13.20 -9.86 10.81
CA ALA A 51 14.44 -9.14 10.57
C ALA A 51 14.64 -8.10 11.67
N ASN A 52 15.90 -7.74 11.93
CA ASN A 52 16.23 -6.63 12.79
C ASN A 52 16.45 -5.36 11.94
N LEU A 53 15.78 -4.27 12.28
CA LEU A 53 15.99 -2.97 11.65
C LEU A 53 17.07 -2.21 12.42
N LEU A 54 18.29 -2.20 11.87
CA LEU A 54 19.47 -1.60 12.49
C LEU A 54 19.51 -0.08 12.27
N ASP A 55 19.24 0.37 11.04
CA ASP A 55 19.44 1.76 10.67
C ASP A 55 18.47 2.24 9.57
N CYS A 56 18.35 3.57 9.43
CA CYS A 56 17.61 4.25 8.38
C CYS A 56 18.53 5.30 7.78
N GLY A 57 18.94 5.10 6.52
CA GLY A 57 19.79 6.04 5.82
C GLY A 57 19.06 7.30 5.37
N LYS A 58 19.81 8.20 4.75
CA LYS A 58 19.27 9.41 4.10
C LYS A 58 18.70 9.06 2.72
N SER A 59 17.95 10.00 2.14
CA SER A 59 17.53 9.90 0.75
C SER A 59 18.75 9.80 -0.17
N LEU A 60 18.74 8.81 -1.05
CA LEU A 60 19.78 8.59 -2.05
C LEU A 60 19.41 9.28 -3.36
N SER A 61 20.41 9.82 -4.04
CA SER A 61 20.36 10.22 -5.44
C SER A 61 20.33 8.99 -6.36
N THR A 62 20.03 9.19 -7.64
CA THR A 62 20.09 8.14 -8.66
C THR A 62 21.47 7.48 -8.71
N SER A 63 22.56 8.26 -8.66
CA SER A 63 23.92 7.70 -8.69
C SER A 63 24.20 6.83 -7.48
N GLU A 64 23.84 7.29 -6.28
CA GLU A 64 24.01 6.51 -5.04
C GLU A 64 23.15 5.24 -5.04
N MET A 65 21.93 5.27 -5.62
CA MET A 65 21.11 4.07 -5.81
C MET A 65 21.75 3.07 -6.78
N ILE A 66 22.52 3.53 -7.77
CA ILE A 66 23.22 2.62 -8.68
C ILE A 66 24.44 2.02 -7.98
N GLU A 67 25.22 2.85 -7.29
CA GLU A 67 26.40 2.42 -6.53
C GLU A 67 26.06 1.41 -5.43
N THR A 68 24.89 1.55 -4.80
CA THR A 68 24.44 0.68 -3.71
C THR A 68 23.51 -0.46 -4.17
N GLN A 69 23.47 -0.75 -5.47
CA GLN A 69 22.57 -1.77 -6.06
C GLN A 69 22.70 -3.14 -5.37
N GLU A 70 23.89 -3.51 -4.92
CA GLU A 70 24.11 -4.80 -4.24
C GLU A 70 23.28 -4.98 -2.96
N HIS A 71 22.93 -3.88 -2.29
CA HIS A 71 22.17 -3.91 -1.04
C HIS A 71 20.66 -4.03 -1.27
N HIS A 72 20.11 -3.25 -2.21
CA HIS A 72 18.66 -3.21 -2.44
C HIS A 72 18.18 -4.03 -3.65
N ARG A 73 19.09 -4.48 -4.52
CA ARG A 73 18.85 -5.32 -5.72
C ARG A 73 17.87 -4.73 -6.74
N ILE A 74 17.68 -3.42 -6.75
CA ILE A 74 16.82 -2.77 -7.75
C ILE A 74 17.63 -2.65 -9.05
N PRO A 75 17.14 -3.15 -10.19
CA PRO A 75 17.88 -3.06 -11.46
C PRO A 75 18.19 -1.61 -11.83
N GLU A 76 19.42 -1.35 -12.29
CA GLU A 76 19.85 -0.02 -12.73
C GLU A 76 18.91 0.61 -13.77
N ALA A 77 18.40 -0.18 -14.72
CA ALA A 77 17.43 0.30 -15.70
C ALA A 77 16.16 0.90 -15.06
N MET A 78 15.67 0.29 -13.98
CA MET A 78 14.50 0.74 -13.20
C MET A 78 14.80 2.00 -12.37
N ILE A 79 16.06 2.22 -12.02
CA ILE A 79 16.51 3.44 -11.35
C ILE A 79 16.58 4.58 -12.35
N ARG A 80 17.23 4.35 -13.50
CA ARG A 80 17.46 5.38 -14.54
C ARG A 80 16.17 5.85 -15.21
N ASN A 81 15.19 4.96 -15.40
CA ASN A 81 13.91 5.32 -16.00
C ASN A 81 12.92 5.98 -15.00
N GLY A 82 13.28 6.05 -13.71
CA GLY A 82 12.49 6.71 -12.67
C GLY A 82 11.36 5.87 -12.07
N ASP A 83 11.21 4.59 -12.43
CA ASP A 83 10.15 3.70 -11.93
C ASP A 83 10.16 3.61 -10.39
N VAL A 84 11.36 3.72 -9.79
CA VAL A 84 11.54 3.68 -8.33
C VAL A 84 11.90 5.02 -7.69
N SER A 85 11.78 6.14 -8.41
CA SER A 85 12.15 7.49 -7.95
C SER A 85 11.53 7.91 -6.61
N LYS A 86 10.44 7.27 -6.20
CA LYS A 86 9.79 7.48 -4.90
C LYS A 86 10.48 6.74 -3.74
N TRP A 87 11.14 5.59 -3.97
CA TRP A 87 11.70 4.72 -2.92
C TRP A 87 13.22 4.88 -2.84
N VAL A 88 13.64 5.96 -2.21
CA VAL A 88 15.04 6.43 -2.18
C VAL A 88 15.68 6.38 -0.79
N ILE A 89 14.92 6.02 0.25
CA ILE A 89 15.40 5.98 1.63
C ILE A 89 15.65 4.52 2.04
N PRO A 90 16.89 4.11 2.35
CA PRO A 90 17.20 2.73 2.72
C PRO A 90 16.93 2.46 4.18
N TRP A 91 16.12 1.45 4.48
CA TRP A 91 15.98 0.85 5.80
C TRP A 91 16.90 -0.36 5.86
N LYS A 92 17.97 -0.29 6.66
CA LYS A 92 19.04 -1.28 6.72
C LYS A 92 18.69 -2.39 7.70
N LEU A 93 18.65 -3.60 7.17
CA LEU A 93 18.21 -4.81 7.86
C LEU A 93 19.42 -5.67 8.21
N GLU A 94 19.35 -6.36 9.33
CA GLU A 94 20.27 -7.41 9.73
C GLU A 94 19.50 -8.61 10.31
N ASP A 95 20.22 -9.71 10.53
CA ASP A 95 19.70 -10.92 11.18
C ASP A 95 18.35 -11.41 10.61
N VAL A 96 18.25 -11.48 9.27
CA VAL A 96 17.04 -11.97 8.62
C VAL A 96 16.86 -13.45 8.89
N ARG A 97 15.69 -13.82 9.41
CA ARG A 97 15.31 -15.21 9.72
C ARG A 97 14.02 -15.57 9.02
N ARG A 98 14.02 -16.64 8.23
CA ARG A 98 12.79 -17.21 7.68
C ARG A 98 12.10 -18.07 8.74
N LEU A 99 10.78 -17.93 8.88
CA LEU A 99 10.01 -18.83 9.75
C LEU A 99 9.79 -20.15 9.02
N GLU A 100 10.06 -21.27 9.68
CA GLU A 100 9.74 -22.61 9.17
C GLU A 100 8.23 -22.76 8.95
N GLN A 101 7.45 -22.26 9.93
CA GLN A 101 5.99 -22.18 9.83
C GLN A 101 5.56 -20.71 9.87
N PRO A 102 4.98 -20.17 8.77
CA PRO A 102 4.44 -18.82 8.76
C PRO A 102 3.38 -18.62 9.85
N ILE A 103 3.41 -17.46 10.51
CA ILE A 103 2.47 -17.11 11.59
C ILE A 103 1.37 -16.23 11.01
N PRO A 104 0.09 -16.67 10.99
CA PRO A 104 -1.03 -15.83 10.60
C PRO A 104 -1.14 -14.61 11.52
N TYR A 105 -1.56 -13.48 10.95
CA TYR A 105 -1.84 -12.27 11.73
C TYR A 105 -3.12 -11.60 11.21
N GLU A 106 -3.78 -10.87 12.09
CA GLU A 106 -4.93 -10.05 11.69
C GLU A 106 -4.48 -8.67 11.21
N HIS A 107 -4.79 -8.37 9.95
CA HIS A 107 -4.53 -7.05 9.40
C HIS A 107 -5.64 -6.08 9.82
N LYS A 108 -5.44 -5.35 10.93
CA LYS A 108 -6.33 -4.27 11.35
C LYS A 108 -6.39 -3.19 10.25
N SER A 109 -7.61 -2.79 9.86
CA SER A 109 -7.82 -1.88 8.73
C SER A 109 -7.18 -0.51 8.96
N GLY A 110 -6.25 -0.10 8.08
CA GLY A 110 -5.61 1.22 8.11
C GLY A 110 -4.11 1.23 8.39
N ALA A 111 -3.48 0.07 8.60
CA ALA A 111 -2.02 -0.06 8.69
C ALA A 111 -1.37 0.07 7.30
N VAL A 112 -0.93 1.28 6.94
CA VAL A 112 -0.36 1.55 5.60
C VAL A 112 1.14 1.28 5.51
N THR A 113 1.86 1.30 6.64
CA THR A 113 3.33 1.13 6.65
C THR A 113 3.80 0.05 7.62
N TRP A 114 3.31 0.07 8.87
CA TRP A 114 3.60 -0.94 9.88
C TRP A 114 2.30 -1.59 10.32
N VAL A 115 2.25 -2.92 10.29
CA VAL A 115 1.18 -3.71 10.88
C VAL A 115 1.50 -3.90 12.35
N LEU A 116 0.59 -3.51 13.24
CA LEU A 116 0.72 -3.86 14.66
C LEU A 116 0.11 -5.25 14.90
N PHE A 117 0.87 -6.10 15.59
CA PHE A 117 0.44 -7.44 15.94
C PHE A 117 -0.37 -7.45 17.25
N SER A 118 -1.25 -8.45 17.40
CA SER A 118 -1.84 -8.77 18.71
C SER A 118 -0.75 -9.29 19.65
N ASP A 119 -1.01 -9.25 20.96
CA ASP A 119 -0.06 -9.81 21.93
C ASP A 119 0.17 -11.31 21.70
N GLU A 120 -0.84 -12.07 21.28
CA GLU A 120 -0.70 -13.48 20.91
C GLU A 120 0.31 -13.68 19.76
N VAL A 121 0.17 -12.92 18.67
CA VAL A 121 1.10 -12.99 17.53
C VAL A 121 2.50 -12.53 17.97
N ALA A 122 2.60 -11.48 18.78
CA ALA A 122 3.88 -11.00 19.30
C ALA A 122 4.59 -12.04 20.17
N VAL A 123 3.86 -12.77 21.02
CA VAL A 123 4.40 -13.88 21.83
C VAL A 123 4.89 -15.02 20.93
N ARG A 124 4.10 -15.42 19.93
CA ARG A 124 4.51 -16.47 18.97
C ARG A 124 5.78 -16.09 18.21
N LEU A 125 5.91 -14.83 17.81
CA LEU A 125 7.09 -14.32 17.13
C LEU A 125 8.30 -14.21 18.06
N ALA A 126 8.10 -13.82 19.32
CA ALA A 126 9.17 -13.82 20.34
C ALA A 126 9.68 -15.24 20.60
N ASN A 127 8.78 -16.21 20.75
CA ASN A 127 9.14 -17.62 20.90
C ASN A 127 9.86 -18.16 19.66
N ALA A 128 9.43 -17.79 18.45
CA ALA A 128 10.13 -18.18 17.23
C ALA A 128 11.52 -17.54 17.10
N LEU A 129 11.77 -16.40 17.75
CA LEU A 129 13.08 -15.76 17.80
C LEU A 129 14.02 -16.43 18.82
N GLU A 130 13.47 -16.86 19.95
CA GLU A 130 14.18 -17.50 21.08
C GLU A 130 14.36 -19.02 20.90
N GLY A 131 13.47 -19.67 20.13
CA GLY A 131 13.45 -21.11 19.87
C GLY A 131 14.53 -21.64 18.92
N PHE A 132 15.47 -20.81 18.49
CA PHE A 132 16.67 -21.24 17.81
C PHE A 132 17.85 -21.13 18.77
N PRO A 133 18.65 -22.20 18.97
CA PRO A 133 19.78 -22.15 19.86
C PRO A 133 20.70 -20.99 19.43
N HIS A 134 21.02 -20.12 20.38
CA HIS A 134 22.22 -19.33 20.30
C HIS A 134 23.37 -20.33 20.18
N ILE A 135 23.89 -20.51 18.97
CA ILE A 135 25.19 -21.13 18.79
C ILE A 135 26.18 -19.99 19.00
N PRO A 136 26.82 -19.85 20.19
CA PRO A 136 28.06 -19.08 20.25
C PRO A 136 29.04 -19.72 19.26
N GLU A 137 29.85 -18.92 18.57
CA GLU A 137 30.87 -19.40 17.63
C GLU A 137 31.60 -20.63 18.18
N ILE A 138 31.28 -21.81 17.64
CA ILE A 138 32.11 -22.99 17.83
C ILE A 138 32.98 -23.06 16.59
N ASN A 139 34.27 -22.83 16.85
CA ASN A 139 35.38 -22.98 15.92
C ASN A 139 35.17 -24.14 14.95
N ALA A 140 35.47 -23.87 13.69
CA ALA A 140 35.57 -24.83 12.61
C ALA A 140 36.64 -25.89 12.94
N ALA A 141 36.25 -26.96 13.61
CA ALA A 141 36.94 -28.22 13.62
C ALA A 141 36.00 -29.30 14.17
N GLN A 142 35.87 -30.39 13.41
CA GLN A 142 35.32 -31.69 13.82
C GLN A 142 33.79 -31.83 13.82
N ALA A 143 33.25 -32.36 12.72
CA ALA A 143 32.74 -33.74 12.73
C ALA A 143 32.20 -34.11 11.34
N THR A 144 33.10 -34.65 10.52
CA THR A 144 32.82 -35.46 9.35
C THR A 144 32.15 -36.78 9.76
N ARG A 145 31.05 -37.16 9.11
CA ARG A 145 30.69 -38.52 8.64
C ARG A 145 29.28 -38.44 8.05
N GLN A 146 29.15 -38.36 6.72
CA GLN A 146 28.95 -39.52 5.83
C GLN A 146 27.78 -40.42 6.26
N ILE A 147 26.65 -40.28 5.57
CA ILE A 147 26.03 -41.40 4.83
C ILE A 147 25.51 -40.84 3.50
N ALA A 148 25.97 -41.45 2.41
CA ALA A 148 25.52 -41.22 1.04
C ALA A 148 24.62 -42.38 0.60
N ASN A 149 23.75 -42.07 -0.37
CA ASN A 149 23.11 -42.97 -1.36
C ASN A 149 22.16 -44.04 -0.80
N GLU A 150 21.06 -44.46 -1.43
CA GLU A 150 20.58 -44.36 -2.81
C GLU A 150 19.15 -44.93 -2.78
N LEU A 151 18.18 -44.34 -3.50
CA LEU A 151 17.32 -45.13 -4.39
C LEU A 151 16.60 -44.21 -5.39
N VAL A 152 17.05 -44.33 -6.64
CA VAL A 152 16.39 -43.82 -7.84
C VAL A 152 15.79 -45.03 -8.56
N THR A 153 14.52 -44.94 -8.93
CA THR A 153 13.81 -45.64 -10.03
C THR A 153 12.34 -45.20 -9.92
N SER A 154 11.56 -44.86 -10.94
CA SER A 154 11.71 -44.76 -12.39
C SER A 154 10.50 -43.96 -12.92
N THR A 155 10.68 -43.34 -14.10
CA THR A 155 9.71 -43.01 -15.18
C THR A 155 8.29 -43.61 -15.05
N SER A 156 7.17 -43.05 -15.51
CA SER A 156 6.79 -41.96 -16.43
C SER A 156 5.26 -41.97 -16.51
N ASP A 157 4.58 -40.82 -16.61
CA ASP A 157 3.52 -40.65 -17.63
C ASP A 157 3.02 -39.21 -17.73
N ARG A 158 2.89 -38.76 -18.97
CA ARG A 158 2.33 -37.48 -19.40
C ARG A 158 0.82 -37.65 -19.59
N ALA A 159 0.03 -36.75 -19.01
CA ALA A 159 -1.26 -36.40 -19.57
C ALA A 159 -1.45 -34.89 -19.49
N ALA A 160 -1.58 -34.28 -20.67
CA ALA A 160 -1.83 -32.88 -20.88
C ALA A 160 -3.23 -32.50 -20.37
N VAL A 161 -3.35 -31.34 -19.72
CA VAL A 161 -4.64 -30.66 -19.55
C VAL A 161 -4.58 -29.31 -20.25
N GLU A 162 -5.57 -29.19 -21.12
CA GLU A 162 -5.84 -28.23 -22.16
C GLU A 162 -6.14 -26.83 -21.61
N VAL A 163 -5.50 -25.82 -22.22
CA VAL A 163 -5.69 -24.40 -21.92
C VAL A 163 -6.96 -23.92 -22.63
N GLN A 164 -8.03 -23.63 -21.89
CA GLN A 164 -9.20 -22.95 -22.47
C GLN A 164 -8.94 -21.44 -22.63
N PRO A 165 -9.35 -20.81 -23.76
CA PRO A 165 -9.09 -19.40 -24.04
C PRO A 165 -10.09 -18.47 -23.36
N TYR A 166 -9.59 -17.41 -22.71
CA TYR A 166 -10.39 -16.31 -22.19
C TYR A 166 -11.13 -15.56 -23.31
N PRO A 167 -12.41 -15.18 -23.12
CA PRO A 167 -13.16 -14.43 -24.12
C PRO A 167 -12.64 -12.99 -24.27
N ARG A 168 -12.67 -12.53 -25.52
CA ARG A 168 -12.12 -11.27 -26.04
C ARG A 168 -12.75 -10.03 -25.37
N LYS A 169 -11.91 -9.01 -25.16
CA LYS A 169 -12.28 -7.64 -24.79
C LYS A 169 -13.34 -7.06 -25.74
N PRO A 170 -14.44 -6.46 -25.25
CA PRO A 170 -15.27 -5.59 -26.07
C PRO A 170 -14.54 -4.26 -26.33
N LYS A 171 -14.55 -3.85 -27.59
CA LYS A 171 -14.07 -2.56 -28.10
C LYS A 171 -15.10 -1.50 -27.69
N VAL A 172 -14.77 -0.59 -26.77
CA VAL A 172 -15.68 0.51 -26.41
C VAL A 172 -15.46 1.66 -27.40
N PRO A 173 -16.51 2.14 -28.08
CA PRO A 173 -16.44 3.27 -29.01
C PRO A 173 -16.24 4.59 -28.27
N SER A 174 -15.42 5.45 -28.87
CA SER A 174 -15.35 6.88 -28.57
C SER A 174 -16.73 7.49 -28.80
N GLY A 175 -17.36 7.98 -27.75
CA GLY A 175 -18.67 8.62 -27.80
C GLY A 175 -18.78 9.68 -26.71
N SER A 176 -18.82 10.93 -27.14
CA SER A 176 -19.11 12.13 -26.35
C SER A 176 -20.36 11.95 -25.48
N LEU A 177 -20.24 12.14 -24.17
CA LEU A 177 -21.38 12.09 -23.24
C LEU A 177 -21.98 13.49 -23.08
N THR A 178 -23.17 13.66 -23.66
CA THR A 178 -24.08 14.78 -23.43
C THR A 178 -24.40 14.94 -21.93
N GLU A 179 -24.36 16.18 -21.45
CA GLU A 179 -24.50 16.56 -20.04
C GLU A 179 -25.96 16.49 -19.54
N VAL A 180 -26.26 15.51 -18.69
CA VAL A 180 -27.39 15.63 -17.75
C VAL A 180 -26.92 16.49 -16.56
N PRO A 181 -27.61 17.57 -16.15
CA PRO A 181 -27.20 18.37 -14.99
C PRO A 181 -27.22 17.49 -13.75
N GLY A 182 -26.03 17.19 -13.22
CA GLY A 182 -25.91 16.28 -12.08
C GLY A 182 -26.37 16.94 -10.78
N ARG A 183 -27.00 16.17 -9.89
CA ARG A 183 -27.42 16.65 -8.55
C ARG A 183 -26.20 16.74 -7.63
N VAL A 184 -25.93 17.91 -7.06
CA VAL A 184 -24.86 18.06 -6.06
C VAL A 184 -25.23 17.29 -4.80
N LEU A 185 -24.39 16.31 -4.43
CA LEU A 185 -24.54 15.54 -3.20
C LEU A 185 -24.00 16.34 -2.02
N GLY A 186 -22.83 16.96 -2.15
CA GLY A 186 -22.30 17.79 -1.07
C GLY A 186 -20.95 18.42 -1.40
N ARG A 187 -20.45 19.18 -0.42
CA ARG A 187 -19.17 19.88 -0.48
C ARG A 187 -18.36 19.60 0.79
N THR A 188 -17.04 19.54 0.66
CA THR A 188 -16.12 19.52 1.81
C THR A 188 -14.96 20.45 1.53
N THR A 189 -14.46 21.13 2.56
CA THR A 189 -13.27 21.97 2.45
C THR A 189 -12.00 21.12 2.45
N VAL A 190 -11.06 21.44 1.58
CA VAL A 190 -9.72 20.85 1.54
C VAL A 190 -8.91 21.42 2.70
N THR A 191 -8.41 20.55 3.58
CA THR A 191 -7.48 20.93 4.66
C THR A 191 -6.05 20.51 4.32
N GLY A 192 -5.05 21.10 4.97
CA GLY A 192 -3.66 20.64 4.82
C GLY A 192 -3.48 19.17 5.22
N GLY A 193 -4.29 18.67 6.15
CA GLY A 193 -4.32 17.25 6.53
C GLY A 193 -4.82 16.33 5.42
N ASN A 194 -5.75 16.81 4.58
CA ASN A 194 -6.24 16.09 3.41
C ASN A 194 -5.14 15.94 2.36
N LEU A 195 -4.46 17.05 2.04
CA LEU A 195 -3.38 17.10 1.05
C LEU A 195 -2.19 16.21 1.44
N ARG A 196 -1.77 16.24 2.71
CA ARG A 196 -0.64 15.43 3.19
C ARG A 196 -0.91 13.92 3.21
N ASN A 197 -2.17 13.51 3.28
CA ASN A 197 -2.55 12.12 3.54
C ASN A 197 -3.52 11.55 2.49
N ASP A 198 -3.65 12.20 1.34
CA ASP A 198 -4.43 11.75 0.17
C ASP A 198 -5.85 11.24 0.52
N HIS A 199 -6.60 12.03 1.29
CA HIS A 199 -7.99 11.70 1.62
C HIS A 199 -8.85 12.94 1.79
N PHE A 200 -10.16 12.80 1.63
CA PHE A 200 -11.16 13.79 2.05
C PHE A 200 -12.39 13.10 2.61
N TYR A 201 -13.16 13.83 3.42
CA TYR A 201 -14.35 13.32 4.08
C TYR A 201 -15.61 13.66 3.28
N ILE A 202 -16.58 12.75 3.29
CA ILE A 202 -17.93 12.93 2.75
C ILE A 202 -19.00 12.74 3.83
N ARG A 203 -18.59 12.66 5.10
CA ARG A 203 -19.44 12.34 6.26
C ARG A 203 -20.68 13.22 6.33
N GLU A 204 -20.56 14.51 6.04
CA GLU A 204 -21.65 15.49 6.12
C GLU A 204 -22.79 15.27 5.11
N PHE A 205 -22.55 14.46 4.07
CA PHE A 205 -23.53 14.17 3.03
C PHE A 205 -23.56 12.68 2.66
N LEU A 206 -23.13 11.83 3.61
CA LEU A 206 -23.07 10.38 3.46
C LEU A 206 -24.45 9.77 3.21
N ASP A 207 -25.46 10.32 3.88
CA ASP A 207 -26.88 9.95 3.79
C ASP A 207 -27.50 10.17 2.39
N ARG A 208 -26.83 10.93 1.52
CA ARG A 208 -27.30 11.23 0.17
C ARG A 208 -26.84 10.22 -0.88
N PHE A 209 -26.02 9.24 -0.49
CA PHE A 209 -25.63 8.10 -1.33
C PHE A 209 -26.62 6.94 -1.17
N PRO A 210 -26.76 6.06 -2.17
CA PRO A 210 -27.54 4.84 -2.03
C PRO A 210 -27.06 3.98 -0.86
N ALA A 211 -27.99 3.51 -0.02
CA ALA A 211 -27.64 2.80 1.22
C ALA A 211 -26.84 1.51 0.98
N ASP A 212 -27.08 0.84 -0.14
CA ASP A 212 -26.38 -0.37 -0.61
C ASP A 212 -24.92 -0.11 -1.07
N THR A 213 -24.48 1.16 -1.08
CA THR A 213 -23.10 1.57 -1.37
C THR A 213 -22.29 1.93 -0.12
N ILE A 214 -22.94 1.89 1.04
CA ILE A 214 -22.34 2.26 2.33
C ILE A 214 -22.06 1.00 3.15
N GLY A 215 -20.79 0.65 3.24
CA GLY A 215 -20.29 -0.51 3.98
C GLY A 215 -19.87 -0.16 5.40
N GLY A 216 -19.43 -1.19 6.13
CA GLY A 216 -18.84 -1.07 7.46
C GLY A 216 -17.41 -0.52 7.45
N SER A 217 -16.74 -0.62 8.59
CA SER A 217 -15.43 -0.01 8.87
C SER A 217 -14.24 -0.64 8.14
N ASN A 218 -14.46 -1.73 7.41
CA ASN A 218 -13.42 -2.54 6.78
C ASN A 218 -13.90 -3.17 5.45
N LYS A 219 -12.95 -3.70 4.68
CA LYS A 219 -13.21 -4.26 3.34
C LYS A 219 -14.08 -5.53 3.35
N SER A 220 -14.04 -6.34 4.42
CA SER A 220 -14.90 -7.51 4.53
C SER A 220 -16.36 -7.12 4.79
N ALA A 221 -16.59 -5.98 5.43
CA ALA A 221 -17.87 -5.32 5.51
C ALA A 221 -18.08 -4.32 4.36
N ALA A 222 -17.49 -4.56 3.18
CA ALA A 222 -17.75 -3.72 2.02
C ALA A 222 -19.23 -3.71 1.69
N ALA A 223 -19.71 -2.58 1.19
CA ALA A 223 -21.09 -2.48 0.76
C ALA A 223 -21.38 -3.50 -0.36
N PRO A 224 -22.63 -3.99 -0.48
CA PRO A 224 -23.00 -4.93 -1.53
C PRO A 224 -22.85 -4.35 -2.94
N ARG A 225 -22.73 -3.03 -3.08
CA ARG A 225 -22.57 -2.35 -4.37
C ARG A 225 -21.47 -1.30 -4.36
N GLU A 226 -20.69 -1.22 -5.43
CA GLU A 226 -19.72 -0.15 -5.64
C GLU A 226 -20.35 1.02 -6.42
N ILE A 227 -19.89 2.24 -6.14
CA ILE A 227 -20.10 3.41 -6.98
C ILE A 227 -18.92 3.62 -7.92
N THR A 228 -19.19 4.23 -9.06
CA THR A 228 -18.19 4.69 -10.02
C THR A 228 -17.91 6.16 -9.79
N ILE A 229 -16.64 6.49 -9.56
CA ILE A 229 -16.13 7.85 -9.38
C ILE A 229 -15.43 8.29 -10.65
N ASP A 230 -15.92 9.39 -11.19
CA ASP A 230 -15.31 10.15 -12.26
C ASP A 230 -14.68 11.41 -11.67
N TRP A 231 -13.36 11.47 -11.59
CA TRP A 231 -12.63 12.62 -11.04
C TRP A 231 -11.89 13.43 -12.11
N GLY A 232 -12.12 13.13 -13.39
CA GLY A 232 -11.40 13.74 -14.52
C GLY A 232 -10.02 13.12 -14.83
N GLY A 233 -9.67 12.02 -14.17
CA GLY A 233 -8.44 11.27 -14.43
C GLY A 233 -8.53 10.26 -15.58
N PRO A 234 -7.43 9.54 -15.89
CA PRO A 234 -7.33 8.64 -17.04
C PRO A 234 -8.19 7.37 -16.92
N SER A 235 -8.68 7.06 -15.72
CA SER A 235 -9.51 5.89 -15.46
C SER A 235 -10.54 6.18 -14.38
N LEU A 236 -11.77 5.69 -14.59
CA LEU A 236 -12.81 5.67 -13.57
C LEU A 236 -12.42 4.78 -12.39
N VAL A 237 -12.89 5.12 -11.20
CA VAL A 237 -12.61 4.36 -9.98
C VAL A 237 -13.88 3.71 -9.46
N MET A 238 -13.84 2.42 -9.15
CA MET A 238 -14.95 1.72 -8.51
C MET A 238 -14.65 1.48 -7.04
N THR A 239 -15.56 1.88 -6.14
CA THR A 239 -15.39 1.75 -4.69
C THR A 239 -16.72 1.77 -3.96
N ASP A 240 -16.79 1.20 -2.76
CA ASP A 240 -17.83 1.48 -1.77
C ASP A 240 -17.42 2.63 -0.83
N ILE A 241 -18.30 2.98 0.10
CA ILE A 241 -18.09 4.01 1.11
C ILE A 241 -17.94 3.36 2.49
N ASP A 242 -16.91 3.74 3.24
CA ASP A 242 -16.73 3.33 4.63
C ASP A 242 -17.56 4.25 5.53
N ARG A 243 -18.64 3.73 6.13
CA ARG A 243 -19.54 4.50 7.01
C ARG A 243 -18.80 5.14 8.18
N THR A 244 -17.93 4.36 8.83
CA THR A 244 -17.25 4.78 10.05
C THR A 244 -16.29 5.93 9.77
N LYS A 245 -15.54 5.82 8.68
CA LYS A 245 -14.58 6.86 8.26
C LYS A 245 -15.25 8.01 7.52
N GLY A 246 -16.46 7.80 6.99
CA GLY A 246 -17.19 8.77 6.18
C GLY A 246 -16.39 9.19 4.95
N MET A 247 -15.78 8.23 4.24
CA MET A 247 -14.96 8.45 3.06
C MET A 247 -15.05 7.28 2.08
N PHE A 248 -14.70 7.50 0.81
CA PHE A 248 -14.55 6.42 -0.17
C PHE A 248 -13.48 5.42 0.28
N ARG A 249 -13.80 4.12 0.24
CA ARG A 249 -12.89 3.08 0.74
C ARG A 249 -11.59 3.00 -0.07
N LYS A 250 -11.70 2.92 -1.40
CA LYS A 250 -10.56 3.03 -2.31
C LYS A 250 -10.31 4.51 -2.58
N ARG A 251 -9.26 5.02 -1.95
CA ARG A 251 -8.84 6.43 -2.06
C ARG A 251 -7.51 6.64 -2.78
N GLY A 252 -6.92 5.60 -3.37
CA GLY A 252 -5.61 5.69 -4.05
C GLY A 252 -5.57 6.66 -5.25
N TRP A 253 -6.72 7.15 -5.69
CA TRP A 253 -6.86 8.16 -6.73
C TRP A 253 -6.83 9.60 -6.19
N VAL A 254 -7.04 9.80 -4.88
CA VAL A 254 -7.26 11.14 -4.29
C VAL A 254 -6.01 12.01 -4.37
N GLY A 255 -4.81 11.44 -4.15
CA GLY A 255 -3.57 12.20 -4.31
C GLY A 255 -3.36 12.69 -5.75
N LYS A 256 -3.59 11.82 -6.74
CA LYS A 256 -3.55 12.18 -8.17
C LYS A 256 -4.61 13.23 -8.53
N PHE A 257 -5.78 13.15 -7.90
CA PHE A 257 -6.84 14.14 -8.06
C PHE A 257 -6.43 15.51 -7.51
N PHE A 258 -5.82 15.56 -6.33
CA PHE A 258 -5.29 16.81 -5.77
C PHE A 258 -4.19 17.41 -6.64
N GLU A 259 -3.25 16.59 -7.10
CA GLU A 259 -2.18 17.00 -8.00
C GLU A 259 -2.73 17.54 -9.33
N ALA A 260 -3.58 16.77 -10.01
CA ALA A 260 -4.16 17.15 -11.30
C ALA A 260 -5.05 18.40 -11.23
N SER A 261 -5.67 18.64 -10.07
CA SER A 261 -6.52 19.83 -9.85
C SER A 261 -5.75 21.04 -9.32
N ALA A 262 -4.44 20.87 -9.01
CA ALA A 262 -3.64 21.83 -8.25
C ALA A 262 -4.36 22.30 -6.97
N ALA A 263 -4.94 21.34 -6.24
CA ALA A 263 -5.78 21.62 -5.07
C ALA A 263 -4.99 22.29 -3.94
N SER A 264 -5.56 23.32 -3.34
CA SER A 264 -4.97 24.06 -2.23
C SER A 264 -5.83 23.99 -0.98
N GLU A 265 -5.22 24.21 0.18
CA GLU A 265 -5.97 24.33 1.43
C GLU A 265 -6.97 25.49 1.36
N GLY A 266 -8.22 25.22 1.75
CA GLY A 266 -9.33 26.16 1.64
C GLY A 266 -10.17 26.04 0.37
N ASP A 267 -9.74 25.28 -0.64
CA ASP A 267 -10.60 24.93 -1.78
C ASP A 267 -11.76 24.02 -1.34
N ALA A 268 -12.82 23.94 -2.15
CA ALA A 268 -13.94 23.05 -1.91
C ALA A 268 -13.92 21.85 -2.88
N ILE A 269 -14.04 20.63 -2.36
CA ILE A 269 -14.35 19.45 -3.17
C ILE A 269 -15.86 19.36 -3.33
N VAL A 270 -16.34 19.23 -4.56
CA VAL A 270 -17.75 19.06 -4.88
C VAL A 270 -18.00 17.67 -5.42
N VAL A 271 -18.94 16.95 -4.81
CA VAL A 271 -19.38 15.63 -5.27
C VAL A 271 -20.77 15.74 -5.89
N THR A 272 -20.89 15.34 -7.15
CA THR A 272 -22.12 15.45 -7.95
C THR A 272 -22.57 14.08 -8.43
N SER A 273 -23.82 13.69 -8.18
CA SER A 273 -24.41 12.49 -8.77
C SER A 273 -24.74 12.73 -10.24
N ARG A 274 -24.20 11.90 -11.13
CA ARG A 274 -24.51 11.86 -12.58
C ARG A 274 -25.43 10.70 -12.93
N ALA A 275 -25.48 9.68 -12.06
CA ALA A 275 -26.44 8.58 -12.06
C ALA A 275 -26.52 8.01 -10.63
N PRO A 276 -27.48 7.13 -10.30
CA PRO A 276 -27.63 6.57 -8.95
C PRO A 276 -26.33 6.02 -8.34
N TYR A 277 -25.49 5.37 -9.16
CA TYR A 277 -24.20 4.78 -8.75
C TYR A 277 -22.99 5.41 -9.44
N ARG A 278 -23.14 6.60 -10.03
CA ARG A 278 -22.04 7.32 -10.68
C ARG A 278 -21.95 8.74 -10.15
N VAL A 279 -20.79 9.08 -9.60
CA VAL A 279 -20.51 10.42 -9.09
C VAL A 279 -19.35 11.04 -9.83
N HIS A 280 -19.41 12.35 -9.98
CA HIS A 280 -18.34 13.19 -10.46
C HIS A 280 -17.75 13.99 -9.30
N VAL A 281 -16.43 14.06 -9.20
CA VAL A 281 -15.71 14.79 -8.15
C VAL A 281 -14.82 15.85 -8.79
N ARG A 282 -14.92 17.09 -8.31
CA ARG A 282 -14.13 18.23 -8.81
C ARG A 282 -13.75 19.19 -7.69
N ILE A 283 -12.78 20.06 -7.95
CA ILE A 283 -12.42 21.19 -7.08
C ILE A 283 -13.16 22.46 -7.52
N GLU A 284 -13.76 23.17 -6.57
CA GLU A 284 -14.16 24.58 -6.65
C GLU A 284 -13.14 25.40 -5.89
N ARG A 285 -12.45 26.30 -6.59
CA ARG A 285 -11.44 27.15 -5.96
C ARG A 285 -12.10 28.14 -5.02
N ARG A 286 -11.46 28.38 -3.87
CA ARG A 286 -11.88 29.49 -3.00
C ARG A 286 -11.84 30.79 -3.81
N PRO A 287 -12.90 31.61 -3.82
CA PRO A 287 -12.81 32.93 -4.40
C PRO A 287 -11.72 33.69 -3.65
N LYS A 288 -10.72 34.17 -4.41
CA LYS A 288 -9.74 35.11 -3.86
C LYS A 288 -10.54 36.30 -3.35
N SER A 289 -10.46 36.59 -2.06
CA SER A 289 -10.90 37.88 -1.55
C SER A 289 -10.18 38.94 -2.38
N THR A 290 -10.92 39.60 -3.27
CA THR A 290 -10.44 40.81 -3.90
C THR A 290 -10.22 41.80 -2.77
N ALA A 291 -8.98 42.22 -2.59
CA ALA A 291 -8.58 43.28 -1.67
C ALA A 291 -9.13 44.66 -2.10
N SER A 292 -10.36 44.72 -2.60
CA SER A 292 -11.09 45.93 -3.01
C SER A 292 -12.33 46.22 -2.15
N GLU A 293 -12.78 45.32 -1.26
CA GLU A 293 -13.97 45.58 -0.41
C GLU A 293 -13.66 46.09 1.01
N LEU A 294 -12.38 46.15 1.42
CA LEU A 294 -11.98 46.73 2.70
C LEU A 294 -11.55 48.21 2.63
N ARG A 295 -11.67 48.87 1.48
CA ARG A 295 -11.43 50.33 1.35
C ARG A 295 -12.69 51.21 1.33
N ASN A 296 -13.91 50.64 1.27
CA ASN A 296 -15.17 51.41 1.27
C ASN A 296 -15.98 51.26 2.57
N LYS A 297 -15.31 51.27 3.73
CA LYS A 297 -15.96 51.44 5.05
C LYS A 297 -15.20 52.37 6.00
N ALA A 298 -14.37 53.24 5.44
CA ALA A 298 -13.77 54.39 6.13
C ALA A 298 -13.82 55.59 5.17
N SER A 299 -15.03 56.09 4.91
CA SER A 299 -15.31 57.44 4.43
C SER A 299 -16.59 57.90 5.11
#